data_AF-A0A3D3LLN6-F1
#
_entry.id   AF-A0A3D3LLN6-F1
#
_cell.length_a   1.000
_cell.length_b   1.000
_cell.length_c   1.000
_cell.angle_alpha   90.00
_cell.angle_beta   90.00
_cell.angle_gamma   90.00
#
_symmetry.space_group_name_H-M   'P 1'
#
loop_
_entity.id
_entity.type
_entity.pdbx_description
1 polymer ?
#
loop_
_entity_poly.entity_id
_entity_poly.type
_entity_poly.pdbx_seq_one_letter_code
_entity_poly.pdbx_strand_id
1 'polypeptide(L)' 'MKVTIEQGALLKALEHVQSVVERRNTIPILSNVVLEAQNGALLLTATDLEIEI' A
#
# COMPACT_ATOMS: atom_id res chain seq x y z
N MET A 1 -5.22 0.01 -15.01
CA MET A 1 -6.21 0.16 -13.93
C MET A 1 -6.72 1.60 -13.93
N LYS A 2 -8.03 1.83 -13.72
CA LYS A 2 -8.62 3.18 -13.53
C LYS A 2 -9.58 3.11 -12.35
N VAL A 3 -9.31 3.89 -11.30
CA VAL A 3 -10.10 3.93 -10.06
C VAL A 3 -10.41 5.39 -9.74
N THR A 4 -11.56 5.64 -9.11
CA THR A 4 -11.91 6.94 -8.54
C THR A 4 -12.28 6.71 -7.08
N ILE A 5 -11.57 7.36 -6.18
CA ILE A 5 -11.69 7.20 -4.73
C ILE A 5 -11.59 8.58 -4.08
N GLU A 6 -12.30 8.76 -2.97
CA GLU A 6 -12.17 9.93 -2.09
C GLU A 6 -10.72 10.08 -1.60
N GLN A 7 -10.19 11.30 -1.68
CA GLN A 7 -8.80 11.59 -1.27
C GLN A 7 -8.55 11.18 0.19
N GLY A 8 -9.47 11.49 1.10
CA GLY A 8 -9.34 11.17 2.52
C GLY A 8 -9.34 9.66 2.80
N ALA A 9 -10.10 8.88 2.03
CA ALA A 9 -10.12 7.43 2.14
C ALA A 9 -8.78 6.83 1.68
N LEU A 10 -8.24 7.31 0.56
CA LEU A 10 -6.93 6.88 0.07
C LEU A 10 -5.81 7.25 1.03
N LEU A 11 -5.81 8.49 1.55
CA LEU A 11 -4.80 8.94 2.51
C LEU A 11 -4.78 8.07 3.76
N LYS A 12 -5.96 7.81 4.35
CA LYS A 12 -6.08 6.96 5.53
C LYS A 12 -5.57 5.53 5.29
N ALA A 13 -5.82 4.97 4.10
CA ALA A 13 -5.32 3.65 3.76
C ALA A 13 -3.78 3.64 3.61
N LEU A 14 -3.22 4.65 2.93
CA LEU A 14 -1.77 4.82 2.78
C LEU A 14 -1.06 5.02 4.13
N GLU A 15 -1.66 5.77 5.05
CA GLU A 15 -1.11 5.98 6.40
C GLU A 15 -0.97 4.66 7.20
N HIS A 16 -1.87 3.69 6.98
CA HIS A 16 -1.75 2.38 7.62
C HIS A 16 -0.60 1.57 7.01
N VAL A 17 -0.53 1.47 5.68
CA VAL A 17 0.47 0.60 5.01
C VAL A 17 1.88 1.20 4.99
N GLN A 18 2.04 2.52 5.04
CA GLN A 18 3.37 3.14 5.07
C GLN A 18 4.19 2.78 6.32
N SER A 19 3.51 2.36 7.41
CA SER A 19 4.17 2.00 8.67
C SER A 19 5.06 0.75 8.55
N VAL A 20 4.75 -0.11 7.58
CA VAL A 20 5.50 -1.35 7.27
C VAL A 20 6.65 -1.10 6.30
N VAL A 21 6.63 0.02 5.57
CA VAL A 21 7.64 0.31 4.56
C VAL A 21 8.91 0.86 5.21
N GLU A 22 9.93 0.02 5.31
CA GLU A 22 11.21 0.42 5.90
C GLU A 22 12.08 1.23 4.93
N ARG A 23 12.30 2.52 5.25
CA ARG A 23 13.03 3.47 4.38
C ARG A 23 14.48 3.11 4.08
N ARG A 24 15.07 2.17 4.82
CA ARG A 24 16.47 1.74 4.70
C ARG A 24 16.62 0.45 3.91
N ASN A 25 15.52 -0.12 3.41
CA ASN A 25 15.57 -1.39 2.71
C ASN A 25 16.34 -1.22 1.38
N THR A 26 17.25 -2.15 1.10
CA THR A 26 18.09 -2.11 -0.11
C THR A 26 17.40 -2.75 -1.32
N ILE A 27 16.28 -3.44 -1.08
CA ILE A 27 15.44 -4.08 -2.10
C ILE A 27 14.38 -3.06 -2.55
N PRO A 28 14.51 -2.44 -3.74
CA PRO A 28 13.67 -1.30 -4.12
C PRO A 28 12.17 -1.62 -4.24
N ILE A 29 11.82 -2.88 -4.53
CA ILE A 29 10.41 -3.29 -4.65
C ILE A 29 9.67 -3.25 -3.30
N LEU A 30 10.38 -3.39 -2.17
CA LEU A 30 9.79 -3.34 -0.83
C LEU A 30 9.47 -1.89 -0.38
N SER A 31 9.94 -0.89 -1.13
CA SER A 31 9.58 0.51 -0.91
C SER A 31 8.25 0.91 -1.56
N ASN A 32 7.59 -0.03 -2.24
CA ASN A 32 6.35 0.20 -2.98
C ASN A 32 5.16 -0.43 -2.25
N VAL A 33 3.97 0.06 -2.59
CA VAL A 33 2.68 -0.51 -2.15
C VAL A 33 2.04 -1.20 -3.35
N VAL A 34 1.58 -2.43 -3.14
CA VAL A 34 0.79 -3.17 -4.14
C VAL A 34 -0.63 -2.61 -4.13
N LEU A 35 -1.16 -2.28 -5.32
CA LEU A 35 -2.51 -1.76 -5.50
C LEU A 35 -3.33 -2.72 -6.33
N GLU A 36 -4.41 -3.25 -5.76
CA GLU A 36 -5.30 -4.19 -6.43
C GLU A 36 -6.74 -3.68 -6.39
N ALA A 37 -7.30 -3.37 -7.57
CA ALA A 37 -8.71 -3.02 -7.68
C ALA A 37 -9.52 -4.26 -8.05
N GLN A 38 -10.30 -4.78 -7.10
CA GLN A 38 -11.13 -5.97 -7.28
C GLN A 38 -12.47 -5.79 -6.55
N ASN A 39 -13.57 -6.29 -7.15
CA ASN A 39 -14.90 -6.31 -6.53
C ASN A 39 -15.41 -4.95 -6.00
N GLY A 40 -15.03 -3.84 -6.64
CA GLY A 40 -15.41 -2.49 -6.21
C GLY A 40 -14.62 -1.95 -5.02
N ALA A 41 -13.58 -2.67 -4.58
CA ALA A 41 -12.65 -2.23 -3.54
C ALA A 41 -11.24 -2.02 -4.13
N LEU A 42 -10.44 -1.20 -3.46
CA LEU A 42 -9.02 -1.03 -3.71
C LEU A 42 -8.26 -1.59 -2.49
N LEU A 43 -7.52 -2.67 -2.70
CA LEU A 43 -6.61 -3.26 -1.72
C LEU A 43 -5.23 -2.62 -1.85
N LEU A 44 -4.65 -2.30 -0.69
CA LEU A 44 -3.29 -1.79 -0.54
C LEU A 44 -2.54 -2.79 0.31
N THR A 45 -1.39 -3.26 -0.16
CA THR A 45 -0.54 -4.19 0.59
C THR A 45 0.88 -3.68 0.62
N ALA A 46 1.52 -3.74 1.79
CA ALA A 46 2.93 -3.45 1.97
C ALA A 46 3.59 -4.52 2.84
N THR A 47 4.88 -4.79 2.59
CA THR A 47 5.63 -5.80 3.35
C THR A 47 7.12 -5.47 3.42
N ASP A 48 7.73 -5.81 4.55
CA ASP A 48 9.17 -5.81 4.78
C ASP A 48 9.77 -7.23 4.81
N LEU A 49 8.98 -8.24 4.40
CA LEU A 49 9.23 -9.69 4.48
C LEU A 49 9.08 -10.32 5.86
N GLU A 50 8.91 -9.53 6.92
CA GLU A 50 8.63 -10.02 8.28
C GLU A 50 7.16 -9.83 8.65
N ILE A 51 6.56 -8.75 8.14
CA ILE A 51 5.17 -8.33 8.39
C ILE A 51 4.50 -8.00 7.05
N GLU A 52 3.25 -8.41 6.91
CA GLU A 52 2.38 -8.08 5.77
C GLU A 52 1.08 -7.46 6.31
N ILE A 53 0.68 -6.32 5.74
CA ILE A 53 -0.56 -5.59 6.07
C ILE A 53 -1.30 -5.26 4.78
#